data_AF-A0A3R7DEW7-F1
#
_entry.id   AF-A0A3R7DEW7-F1
#
_cell.length_a   1.000
_cell.length_b   1.000
_cell.length_c   1.000
_cell.angle_alpha   90.00
_cell.angle_beta   90.00
_cell.angle_gamma   90.00
#
_symmetry.space_group_name_H-M   'P 1'
#
loop_
_entity.id
_entity.type
_entity.pdbx_description
1 polymer ?
#
loop_
_entity_poly.entity_id
_entity_poly.type
_entity_poly.pdbx_seq_one_letter_code
_entity_poly.pdbx_strand_id
1 'polypeptide(L)'
;MDLETPADAWYTYVAVSLVSVALAGLALGVATGPPPDAPAAANAIEGATGSEYAASATYEHDADRVTIDRQTITMQNEHGTAHSSFSYGVVVPVNGNERLENITDGRSIEAEYDEALRDGDRHAFAEFTRDVETAYDEHTGEAIRADGELRARKVTVDSGIDELEPIEEEATVEVRDSWEPVANGIPGWNPDPYIGELRVTYSGSKERQATVHMEGEYRLADLLPAFVPDGPIPTSESLDETKELEANEHGADSFVFEPKSAEGIDVTFTAPVVDETYYIESRQPVRDPIEFEIEFTDPDGDLPAETWTFDLEYDDGSKTWSNEIDREMTFDHDHAAIGVTDGGNYYVTLVKV
;
A
#
# COMPACT_ATOMS: atom_id res chain seq x y z
N MET A 1 -45.50 48.21 73.84
CA MET A 1 -44.76 48.23 72.56
C MET A 1 -44.13 46.86 72.47
N ASP A 2 -44.86 45.91 71.89
CA ASP A 2 -44.32 44.58 71.62
C ASP A 2 -43.25 44.73 70.55
N LEU A 3 -42.00 44.57 70.96
CA LEU A 3 -40.87 44.42 70.05
C LEU A 3 -40.97 43.00 69.52
N GLU A 4 -41.74 42.82 68.44
CA GLU A 4 -41.64 41.63 67.61
C GLU A 4 -40.17 41.47 67.25
N THR A 5 -39.51 40.54 67.93
CA THR A 5 -38.11 40.19 67.67
C THR A 5 -38.01 39.90 66.17
N PRO A 6 -37.15 40.60 65.40
CA PRO A 6 -37.17 40.48 63.96
C PRO A 6 -36.61 39.11 63.57
N ALA A 7 -37.51 38.12 63.49
CA ALA A 7 -37.25 36.85 62.83
C ALA A 7 -36.78 37.07 61.38
N ASP A 8 -36.95 38.28 60.85
CA ASP A 8 -36.56 38.73 59.52
C ASP A 8 -35.05 39.00 59.34
N ALA A 9 -34.30 39.22 60.43
CA ALA A 9 -32.89 39.58 60.33
C ALA A 9 -32.01 38.43 59.80
N TRP A 10 -32.31 37.18 60.17
CA TRP A 10 -31.51 36.03 59.74
C TRP A 10 -31.77 35.69 58.26
N TYR A 11 -33.03 35.77 57.81
CA TYR A 11 -33.40 35.58 56.40
C TYR A 11 -32.73 36.63 55.50
N THR A 12 -32.65 37.88 55.98
CA THR A 12 -31.93 38.96 55.29
C THR A 12 -30.44 38.63 55.14
N TYR A 13 -29.78 38.15 56.20
CA TYR A 13 -28.36 37.74 56.13
C TYR A 13 -28.12 36.60 55.15
N VAL A 14 -28.99 35.58 55.13
CA VAL A 14 -28.89 34.47 54.16
C VAL A 14 -29.11 34.96 52.73
N ALA A 15 -30.13 35.77 52.50
CA ALA A 15 -30.41 36.35 51.19
C ALA A 15 -29.23 37.17 50.66
N VAL A 16 -28.66 38.04 51.50
CA VAL A 16 -27.47 38.85 51.16
C VAL A 16 -26.26 37.95 50.89
N SER A 17 -26.06 36.89 51.66
CA SER A 17 -24.95 35.94 51.45
C SER A 17 -25.08 35.21 50.12
N LEU A 18 -26.29 34.72 49.79
CA LEU A 18 -26.56 34.05 48.51
C LEU A 18 -26.37 35.01 47.32
N VAL A 19 -26.87 36.24 47.43
CA VAL A 19 -26.66 37.28 46.40
C VAL A 19 -25.19 37.64 46.26
N SER A 20 -24.44 37.73 47.36
CA SER A 20 -23.00 38.03 47.33
C SER A 20 -22.20 36.91 46.69
N VAL A 21 -22.52 35.64 46.99
CA VAL A 21 -21.90 34.48 46.33
C VAL A 21 -22.26 34.45 44.85
N ALA A 22 -23.51 34.75 44.48
CA ALA A 22 -23.92 34.83 43.08
C ALA A 22 -23.19 35.96 42.32
N LEU A 23 -23.06 37.15 42.92
CA LEU A 23 -22.33 38.28 42.34
C LEU A 23 -20.82 38.00 42.26
N ALA A 24 -20.24 37.34 43.27
CA ALA A 24 -18.84 36.90 43.24
C ALA A 24 -18.61 35.85 42.14
N GLY A 25 -19.54 34.90 41.97
CA GLY A 25 -19.51 33.94 40.88
C GLY A 25 -19.58 34.60 39.51
N LEU A 26 -20.44 35.62 39.36
CA LEU A 26 -20.50 36.42 38.13
C LEU A 26 -19.19 37.20 37.89
N ALA A 27 -18.63 37.82 38.92
CA ALA A 27 -17.38 38.57 38.81
C ALA A 27 -16.18 37.69 38.43
N LEU A 28 -16.14 36.44 38.94
CA LEU A 28 -15.12 35.45 38.59
C LEU A 28 -15.34 34.81 37.22
N GLY A 29 -16.56 34.86 36.67
CA GLY A 29 -16.90 34.33 35.35
C GLY A 29 -16.76 35.33 34.21
N VAL A 30 -16.35 36.58 34.47
CA VAL A 30 -16.05 37.54 33.40
C VAL A 30 -14.72 37.17 32.75
N ALA A 31 -14.74 36.97 31.43
CA ALA A 31 -13.54 36.68 30.65
C ALA A 31 -12.42 37.70 30.94
N THR A 32 -11.25 37.19 31.31
CA THR A 32 -10.08 38.00 31.70
C THR A 32 -9.22 38.41 30.50
N GLY A 33 -9.52 37.91 29.30
CA GLY A 33 -8.84 38.21 28.04
C GLY A 33 -9.81 38.26 26.86
N PRO A 34 -9.32 38.65 25.66
CA PRO A 34 -10.09 38.52 24.43
C PRO A 34 -10.15 37.06 23.95
N PRO A 35 -11.16 36.67 23.15
CA PRO A 35 -11.10 35.44 22.38
C PRO A 35 -9.97 35.49 21.34
N PRO A 36 -9.52 34.34 20.81
CA PRO A 36 -8.46 34.30 19.80
C PRO A 36 -8.90 34.95 18.48
N ASP A 37 -7.94 35.47 17.71
CA ASP A 37 -8.21 36.18 16.45
C ASP A 37 -8.26 35.22 15.25
N ALA A 38 -9.40 34.52 15.13
CA ALA A 38 -9.67 33.63 13.98
C ALA A 38 -9.58 34.33 12.60
N PRO A 39 -10.03 35.60 12.43
CA PRO A 39 -9.80 36.34 11.20
C PRO A 39 -8.32 36.48 10.81
N ALA A 40 -7.43 36.77 11.77
CA ALA A 40 -5.99 36.87 11.48
C ALA A 40 -5.40 35.52 11.03
N ALA A 41 -5.77 34.42 11.71
CA ALA A 41 -5.38 33.07 11.32
C ALA A 41 -5.88 32.70 9.91
N ALA A 42 -7.15 32.99 9.59
CA ALA A 42 -7.71 32.76 8.27
C ALA A 42 -6.96 33.55 7.17
N ASN A 43 -6.63 34.82 7.42
CA ASN A 43 -5.85 35.63 6.48
C ASN A 43 -4.44 35.06 6.24
N ALA A 44 -3.80 34.48 7.27
CA ALA A 44 -2.50 33.83 7.12
C ALA A 44 -2.61 32.60 6.20
N ILE A 45 -3.61 31.74 6.42
CA ILE A 45 -3.89 30.58 5.56
C ILE A 45 -4.18 31.03 4.13
N GLU A 46 -5.11 31.98 3.94
CA GLU A 46 -5.47 32.50 2.61
C GLU A 46 -4.27 33.11 1.89
N GLY A 47 -3.37 33.79 2.62
CA GLY A 47 -2.14 34.34 2.06
C GLY A 47 -1.23 33.27 1.45
N ALA A 48 -1.15 32.09 2.07
CA ALA A 48 -0.43 30.96 1.50
C ALA A 48 -1.21 30.31 0.34
N THR A 49 -2.50 30.04 0.53
CA THR A 49 -3.35 29.34 -0.45
C THR A 49 -3.50 30.12 -1.77
N GLY A 50 -3.68 31.44 -1.68
CA GLY A 50 -3.91 32.32 -2.82
C GLY A 50 -2.66 32.68 -3.63
N SER A 51 -1.46 32.29 -3.18
CA SER A 51 -0.22 32.56 -3.89
C SER A 51 -0.12 31.78 -5.20
N GLU A 52 0.33 32.41 -6.28
CA GLU A 52 0.64 31.74 -7.55
C GLU A 52 1.88 30.83 -7.46
N TYR A 53 2.74 31.07 -6.47
CA TYR A 53 3.97 30.33 -6.23
C TYR A 53 3.92 29.59 -4.89
N ALA A 54 4.85 28.63 -4.69
CA ALA A 54 5.06 28.00 -3.39
C ALA A 54 5.22 29.07 -2.30
N ALA A 55 4.35 29.02 -1.30
CA ALA A 55 4.26 30.02 -0.25
C ALA A 55 3.95 29.38 1.10
N SER A 56 4.44 30.01 2.16
CA SER A 56 4.14 29.64 3.53
C SER A 56 3.80 30.88 4.34
N ALA A 57 2.90 30.72 5.31
CA ALA A 57 2.54 31.75 6.26
C ALA A 57 2.58 31.18 7.68
N THR A 58 2.91 32.02 8.65
CA THR A 58 2.96 31.67 10.06
C THR A 58 2.20 32.73 10.85
N TYR A 59 1.46 32.32 11.87
CA TYR A 59 0.67 33.19 12.74
C TYR A 59 0.73 32.70 14.19
N GLU A 60 1.31 33.53 15.07
CA GLU A 60 1.29 33.28 16.52
C GLU A 60 -0.09 33.61 17.09
N HIS A 61 -0.63 32.73 17.95
CA HIS A 61 -1.95 32.89 18.53
C HIS A 61 -2.02 32.35 19.97
N ASP A 62 -3.12 32.66 20.66
CA ASP A 62 -3.40 32.28 22.04
C ASP A 62 -4.53 31.24 22.18
N ALA A 63 -4.94 30.60 21.09
CA ALA A 63 -5.91 29.51 21.13
C ALA A 63 -5.33 28.26 21.81
N ASP A 64 -6.13 27.65 22.69
CA ASP A 64 -5.87 26.33 23.28
C ASP A 64 -6.29 25.20 22.32
N ARG A 65 -7.30 25.47 21.48
CA ARG A 65 -7.84 24.53 20.51
C ARG A 65 -8.17 25.22 19.19
N VAL A 66 -7.88 24.52 18.10
CA VAL A 66 -8.22 24.94 16.74
C VAL A 66 -8.96 23.80 16.05
N THR A 67 -10.05 24.15 15.36
CA THR A 67 -10.80 23.24 14.50
C THR A 67 -10.84 23.84 13.11
N ILE A 68 -10.41 23.07 12.11
CA ILE A 68 -10.50 23.46 10.71
C ILE A 68 -11.48 22.50 10.05
N ASP A 69 -12.62 23.02 9.57
CA ASP A 69 -13.59 22.25 8.78
C ASP A 69 -13.68 22.89 7.39
N ARG A 70 -13.06 22.25 6.40
CA ARG A 70 -13.06 22.62 4.98
C ARG A 70 -12.62 24.05 4.71
N GLN A 71 -13.54 25.00 4.87
CA GLN A 71 -13.38 26.43 4.60
C GLN A 71 -13.54 27.32 5.83
N THR A 72 -13.62 26.72 7.02
CA THR A 72 -13.83 27.45 8.28
C THR A 72 -12.76 27.06 9.28
N ILE A 73 -12.24 28.06 9.99
CA ILE A 73 -11.41 27.89 11.17
C ILE A 73 -12.17 28.38 12.40
N THR A 74 -12.21 27.55 13.43
CA THR A 74 -12.72 27.88 14.76
C THR A 74 -11.57 27.81 15.75
N MET A 75 -11.37 28.86 16.53
CA MET A 75 -10.32 28.96 17.53
C MET A 75 -10.96 29.18 18.90
N GLN A 76 -10.46 28.49 19.92
CA GLN A 76 -10.99 28.55 21.28
C GLN A 76 -9.85 28.70 22.29
N ASN A 77 -10.05 29.59 23.26
CA ASN A 77 -9.25 29.67 24.48
C ASN A 77 -10.17 29.73 25.71
N GLU A 78 -9.61 29.86 26.90
CA GLU A 78 -10.37 30.04 28.15
C GLU A 78 -11.24 31.31 28.19
N HIS A 79 -11.00 32.29 27.32
CA HIS A 79 -11.72 33.57 27.25
C HIS A 79 -12.84 33.62 26.21
N GLY A 80 -12.89 32.66 25.28
CA GLY A 80 -13.98 32.54 24.32
C GLY A 80 -13.66 31.73 23.08
N THR A 81 -14.57 31.82 22.10
CA THR A 81 -14.47 31.14 20.81
C THR A 81 -14.67 32.15 19.71
N ALA A 82 -13.82 32.11 18.69
CA ALA A 82 -13.94 32.88 17.47
C ALA A 82 -13.95 31.93 16.26
N HIS A 83 -14.59 32.36 15.19
CA HIS A 83 -14.62 31.60 13.94
C HIS A 83 -14.40 32.56 12.76
N SER A 84 -13.81 32.04 11.69
CA SER A 84 -13.65 32.75 10.43
C SER A 84 -13.73 31.76 9.28
N SER A 85 -14.16 32.22 8.11
CA SER A 85 -14.12 31.44 6.88
C SER A 85 -12.99 31.94 5.98
N PHE A 86 -12.46 31.07 5.14
CA PHE A 86 -11.57 31.41 4.04
C PHE A 86 -12.23 31.12 2.69
N SER A 87 -11.80 31.85 1.67
CA SER A 87 -12.48 31.98 0.38
C SER A 87 -11.96 31.03 -0.70
N TYR A 88 -10.74 30.51 -0.51
CA TYR A 88 -10.01 29.78 -1.54
C TYR A 88 -9.42 28.49 -1.01
N GLY A 89 -9.42 27.48 -1.89
CA GLY A 89 -8.70 26.22 -1.73
C GLY A 89 -9.26 25.27 -0.68
N VAL A 90 -8.70 24.07 -0.70
CA VAL A 90 -8.87 23.07 0.35
C VAL A 90 -7.70 23.18 1.31
N VAL A 91 -8.02 23.17 2.61
CA VAL A 91 -7.06 23.26 3.70
C VAL A 91 -7.11 21.95 4.47
N VAL A 92 -5.95 21.32 4.60
CA VAL A 92 -5.79 20.01 5.23
C VAL A 92 -5.01 20.19 6.53
N PRO A 93 -5.60 19.91 7.70
CA PRO A 93 -4.88 19.89 8.96
C PRO A 93 -3.98 18.65 9.00
N VAL A 94 -2.70 18.81 9.35
CA VAL A 94 -1.69 17.73 9.24
C VAL A 94 -1.14 17.24 10.58
N ASN A 95 -1.69 17.74 11.69
CA ASN A 95 -1.20 17.44 13.04
C ASN A 95 -1.20 15.94 13.34
N GLY A 96 -0.03 15.36 13.59
CA GLY A 96 0.15 13.93 13.86
C GLY A 96 0.60 13.11 12.65
N ASN A 97 0.65 13.70 11.44
CA ASN A 97 1.31 13.11 10.29
C ASN A 97 2.72 13.72 10.13
N GLU A 98 3.75 12.98 10.56
CA GLU A 98 5.14 13.47 10.59
C GLU A 98 5.65 13.93 9.21
N ARG A 99 5.31 13.21 8.13
CA ARG A 99 5.76 13.53 6.76
C ARG A 99 5.15 14.86 6.29
N LEU A 100 3.84 15.02 6.45
CA LEU A 100 3.13 16.24 6.05
C LEU A 100 3.48 17.44 6.93
N GLU A 101 3.74 17.23 8.23
CA GLU A 101 4.27 18.27 9.10
C GLU A 101 5.66 18.74 8.65
N ASN A 102 6.56 17.83 8.31
CA ASN A 102 7.90 18.19 7.80
C ASN A 102 7.81 18.98 6.50
N ILE A 103 6.90 18.63 5.59
CA ILE A 103 6.64 19.39 4.37
C ILE A 103 6.13 20.79 4.72
N THR A 104 5.19 20.89 5.64
CA THR A 104 4.64 22.17 6.13
C THR A 104 5.74 23.06 6.74
N ASP A 105 6.69 22.46 7.45
CA ASP A 105 7.88 23.12 8.03
C ASP A 105 8.95 23.46 6.97
N GLY A 106 8.80 22.94 5.76
CA GLY A 106 9.50 23.41 4.56
C GLY A 106 10.39 22.39 3.88
N ARG A 107 10.35 21.13 4.30
CA ARG A 107 10.99 20.05 3.57
C ARG A 107 10.32 19.85 2.21
N SER A 108 11.08 19.38 1.23
CA SER A 108 10.52 19.05 -0.09
C SER A 108 9.87 17.67 -0.06
N ILE A 109 8.94 17.44 -0.98
CA ILE A 109 8.23 16.15 -1.10
C ILE A 109 9.23 15.06 -1.48
N GLU A 110 10.13 15.36 -2.41
CA GLU A 110 11.15 14.41 -2.87
C GLU A 110 12.05 13.94 -1.74
N ALA A 111 12.26 14.76 -0.71
CA ALA A 111 13.05 14.38 0.46
C ALA A 111 12.25 13.54 1.48
N GLU A 112 10.92 13.71 1.58
CA GLU A 112 10.06 12.93 2.48
C GLU A 112 9.60 11.60 1.88
N TYR A 113 9.43 11.56 0.56
CA TYR A 113 9.00 10.39 -0.21
C TYR A 113 10.15 9.80 -1.05
N ASP A 114 11.39 10.11 -0.66
CA ASP A 114 12.63 9.66 -1.29
C ASP A 114 12.77 8.13 -1.35
N GLU A 115 12.14 7.44 -0.40
CA GLU A 115 12.11 5.98 -0.38
C GLU A 115 11.21 5.43 -1.49
N ALA A 116 10.01 5.99 -1.64
CA ALA A 116 9.08 5.63 -2.71
C ALA A 116 9.66 6.00 -4.08
N LEU A 117 10.26 7.19 -4.22
CA LEU A 117 10.90 7.61 -5.48
C LEU A 117 12.06 6.70 -5.93
N ARG A 118 12.72 6.00 -5.00
CA ARG A 118 13.78 5.03 -5.34
C ARG A 118 13.28 3.63 -5.52
N ASP A 119 12.11 3.34 -4.97
CA ASP A 119 11.46 2.07 -5.06
C ASP A 119 10.66 2.04 -6.36
N GLY A 120 11.20 1.40 -7.38
CA GLY A 120 10.63 1.41 -8.73
C GLY A 120 9.22 0.85 -8.81
N ASP A 121 8.70 0.26 -7.73
CA ASP A 121 7.36 -0.31 -7.63
C ASP A 121 6.38 0.56 -6.83
N ARG A 122 6.82 1.68 -6.25
CA ARG A 122 5.97 2.57 -5.46
C ARG A 122 5.82 3.95 -6.08
N HIS A 123 4.60 4.46 -5.99
CA HIS A 123 4.26 5.79 -6.44
C HIS A 123 4.33 6.82 -5.31
N ALA A 124 5.38 7.64 -5.28
CA ALA A 124 5.57 8.70 -4.28
C ALA A 124 4.41 9.71 -4.27
N PHE A 125 3.87 10.02 -5.44
CA PHE A 125 2.71 10.91 -5.55
C PHE A 125 1.43 10.28 -4.97
N ALA A 126 1.23 8.97 -5.18
CA ALA A 126 0.11 8.23 -4.62
C ALA A 126 0.21 8.13 -3.08
N GLU A 127 1.40 7.84 -2.54
CA GLU A 127 1.63 7.86 -1.09
C GLU A 127 1.34 9.24 -0.49
N PHE A 128 1.86 10.31 -1.11
CA PHE A 128 1.60 11.67 -0.66
C PHE A 128 0.11 12.00 -0.64
N THR A 129 -0.61 11.64 -1.70
CA THR A 129 -2.05 11.89 -1.79
C THR A 129 -2.80 11.12 -0.72
N ARG A 130 -2.48 9.83 -0.52
CA ARG A 130 -3.08 9.01 0.53
C ARG A 130 -2.86 9.60 1.92
N ASP A 131 -1.67 10.12 2.21
CA ASP A 131 -1.36 10.79 3.48
C ASP A 131 -2.21 12.06 3.65
N VAL A 132 -2.39 12.84 2.58
CA VAL A 132 -3.22 14.05 2.59
C VAL A 132 -4.71 13.72 2.79
N GLU A 133 -5.23 12.70 2.10
CA GLU A 133 -6.60 12.22 2.26
C GLU A 133 -6.85 11.71 3.67
N THR A 134 -5.93 10.89 4.19
CA THR A 134 -5.99 10.37 5.57
C THR A 134 -6.00 11.52 6.58
N ALA A 135 -5.08 12.48 6.46
CA ALA A 135 -5.02 13.64 7.35
C ALA A 135 -6.30 14.49 7.25
N TYR A 136 -6.84 14.66 6.04
CA TYR A 136 -8.09 15.38 5.84
C TYR A 136 -9.25 14.66 6.53
N ASP A 137 -9.41 13.36 6.35
CA ASP A 137 -10.50 12.58 6.93
C ASP A 137 -10.40 12.47 8.46
N GLU A 138 -9.18 12.36 9.00
CA GLU A 138 -8.94 12.23 10.44
C GLU A 138 -9.03 13.56 11.20
N HIS A 139 -8.71 14.69 10.58
CA HIS A 139 -8.56 15.96 11.31
C HIS A 139 -9.53 17.05 10.90
N THR A 140 -10.19 16.94 9.75
CA THR A 140 -11.18 17.95 9.33
C THR A 140 -12.39 17.92 10.26
N GLY A 141 -12.69 19.08 10.87
CA GLY A 141 -13.77 19.23 11.84
C GLY A 141 -13.44 18.77 13.26
N GLU A 142 -12.27 18.18 13.47
CA GLU A 142 -11.82 17.76 14.80
C GLU A 142 -11.16 18.92 15.56
N ALA A 143 -11.24 18.88 16.89
CA ALA A 143 -10.61 19.88 17.75
C ALA A 143 -9.17 19.48 18.07
N ILE A 144 -8.23 20.17 17.43
CA ILE A 144 -6.79 19.97 17.61
C ILE A 144 -6.31 20.84 18.76
N ARG A 145 -5.44 20.30 19.61
CA ARG A 145 -4.77 21.08 20.65
C ARG A 145 -3.65 21.89 20.00
N ALA A 146 -3.70 23.20 20.14
CA ALA A 146 -2.75 24.07 19.47
C ALA A 146 -1.53 24.37 20.37
N ASP A 147 -0.38 24.63 19.74
CA ASP A 147 0.88 24.89 20.44
C ASP A 147 1.25 26.39 20.51
N GLY A 148 0.43 27.23 19.89
CA GLY A 148 0.56 28.69 19.87
C GLY A 148 1.08 29.23 18.53
N GLU A 149 1.43 28.37 17.58
CA GLU A 149 1.81 28.76 16.21
C GLU A 149 0.97 28.02 15.17
N LEU A 150 0.25 28.78 14.33
CA LEU A 150 -0.32 28.24 13.10
C LEU A 150 0.65 28.43 11.95
N ARG A 151 0.93 27.35 11.22
CA ARG A 151 1.72 27.36 9.99
C ARG A 151 0.91 26.80 8.83
N ALA A 152 0.82 27.56 7.76
CA ALA A 152 0.18 27.16 6.51
C ALA A 152 1.23 27.09 5.40
N ARG A 153 1.19 26.06 4.57
CA ARG A 153 2.04 25.93 3.38
C ARG A 153 1.22 25.47 2.18
N LYS A 154 1.29 26.23 1.10
CA LYS A 154 0.80 25.77 -0.20
C LYS A 154 1.83 24.83 -0.83
N VAL A 155 1.38 23.64 -1.14
CA VAL A 155 2.17 22.59 -1.77
C VAL A 155 1.63 22.38 -3.17
N THR A 156 2.53 22.40 -4.15
CA THR A 156 2.24 22.06 -5.54
C THR A 156 3.05 20.83 -5.88
N VAL A 157 2.39 19.80 -6.40
CA VAL A 157 3.02 18.55 -6.80
C VAL A 157 2.69 18.32 -8.26
N ASP A 158 3.72 18.07 -9.05
CA ASP A 158 3.55 17.66 -10.43
C ASP A 158 3.18 16.17 -10.45
N SER A 159 2.12 15.77 -11.14
CA SER A 159 1.75 14.34 -11.21
C SER A 159 2.85 13.49 -11.86
N GLY A 160 3.74 14.11 -12.64
CA GLY A 160 4.86 13.48 -13.31
C GLY A 160 6.15 13.41 -12.48
N ILE A 161 6.13 13.72 -11.16
CA ILE A 161 7.35 13.56 -10.34
C ILE A 161 7.86 12.11 -10.26
N ASP A 162 7.03 11.16 -10.70
CA ASP A 162 7.07 9.74 -10.38
C ASP A 162 6.54 8.90 -11.56
N GLU A 163 6.69 9.37 -12.81
CA GLU A 163 6.42 8.50 -13.97
C GLU A 163 7.30 7.25 -13.88
N LEU A 164 6.70 6.12 -13.48
CA LEU A 164 7.39 4.85 -13.38
C LEU A 164 7.55 4.28 -14.78
N GLU A 165 8.73 3.71 -15.05
CA GLU A 165 8.92 2.89 -16.24
C GLU A 165 7.93 1.73 -16.19
N PRO A 166 7.36 1.30 -17.33
CA PRO A 166 6.45 0.16 -17.34
C PRO A 166 7.13 -1.08 -16.76
N ILE A 167 6.34 -1.97 -16.15
CA ILE A 167 6.86 -3.25 -15.67
C ILE A 167 7.02 -4.15 -16.88
N GLU A 168 8.27 -4.55 -17.18
CA GLU A 168 8.53 -5.63 -18.10
C GLU A 168 8.40 -6.97 -17.36
N GLU A 169 7.44 -7.78 -17.79
CA GLU A 169 7.28 -9.15 -17.33
C GLU A 169 7.69 -10.12 -18.44
N GLU A 170 8.44 -11.15 -18.07
CA GLU A 170 8.79 -12.25 -18.96
C GLU A 170 8.56 -13.58 -18.26
N ALA A 171 7.83 -14.48 -18.93
CA ALA A 171 7.65 -15.85 -18.52
C ALA A 171 8.12 -16.77 -19.63
N THR A 172 9.05 -17.67 -19.34
CA THR A 172 9.53 -18.68 -20.29
C THR A 172 9.22 -20.06 -19.76
N VAL A 173 8.54 -20.86 -20.58
CA VAL A 173 8.34 -22.29 -20.36
C VAL A 173 9.19 -23.06 -21.35
N GLU A 174 10.08 -23.89 -20.84
CA GLU A 174 11.01 -24.69 -21.62
C GLU A 174 10.80 -26.18 -21.30
N VAL A 175 10.71 -26.98 -22.35
CA VAL A 175 10.69 -28.44 -22.30
C VAL A 175 12.03 -28.93 -22.83
N ARG A 176 12.77 -29.66 -21.99
CA ARG A 176 14.08 -30.22 -22.33
C ARG A 176 14.08 -31.74 -22.36
N ASP A 177 14.91 -32.25 -23.26
CA ASP A 177 15.34 -33.63 -23.30
C ASP A 177 16.44 -33.88 -22.29
N SER A 178 16.08 -34.23 -21.06
CA SER A 178 17.06 -34.47 -20.01
C SER A 178 17.55 -35.92 -19.93
N TRP A 179 16.90 -36.86 -20.61
CA TRP A 179 17.29 -38.28 -20.53
C TRP A 179 18.01 -38.71 -21.80
N GLU A 180 19.13 -39.42 -21.64
CA GLU A 180 19.64 -40.34 -22.64
C GLU A 180 19.44 -41.73 -22.03
N PRO A 181 18.47 -42.53 -22.49
CA PRO A 181 18.31 -43.87 -21.96
C PRO A 181 19.64 -44.62 -22.07
N VAL A 182 20.14 -45.13 -20.94
CA VAL A 182 21.21 -46.15 -20.94
C VAL A 182 20.83 -47.34 -21.86
N ALA A 183 19.53 -47.50 -22.10
CA ALA A 183 18.95 -48.50 -22.96
C ALA A 183 18.78 -48.10 -24.45
N ASN A 184 19.14 -46.89 -24.90
CA ASN A 184 19.24 -46.54 -26.34
C ASN A 184 20.27 -47.41 -27.10
N GLY A 185 21.11 -48.14 -26.37
CA GLY A 185 21.98 -49.18 -26.91
C GLY A 185 21.33 -50.56 -27.14
N ILE A 186 20.05 -50.75 -26.81
CA ILE A 186 19.33 -52.03 -27.01
C ILE A 186 18.79 -52.11 -28.45
N PRO A 187 19.29 -53.04 -29.29
CA PRO A 187 18.84 -53.14 -30.68
C PRO A 187 17.35 -53.49 -30.77
N GLY A 188 16.59 -52.65 -31.47
CA GLY A 188 15.15 -52.85 -31.70
C GLY A 188 14.24 -52.19 -30.67
N TRP A 189 14.80 -51.49 -29.68
CA TRP A 189 14.04 -50.64 -28.78
C TRP A 189 14.08 -49.19 -29.29
N ASN A 190 12.91 -48.61 -29.53
CA ASN A 190 12.73 -47.21 -29.90
C ASN A 190 11.70 -46.66 -28.90
N PRO A 191 12.13 -46.06 -27.78
CA PRO A 191 11.17 -45.43 -26.88
C PRO A 191 10.46 -44.29 -27.62
N ASP A 192 9.18 -44.11 -27.33
CA ASP A 192 8.46 -42.90 -27.77
C ASP A 192 9.10 -41.66 -27.11
N PRO A 193 9.05 -40.49 -27.76
CA PRO A 193 9.56 -39.24 -27.19
C PRO A 193 8.90 -38.97 -25.84
N TYR A 194 9.69 -38.53 -24.87
CA TYR A 194 9.27 -38.23 -23.50
C TYR A 194 9.82 -36.87 -23.11
N ILE A 195 9.12 -36.21 -22.20
CA ILE A 195 9.60 -34.97 -21.61
C ILE A 195 10.49 -35.31 -20.43
N GLY A 196 11.75 -34.90 -20.51
CA GLY A 196 12.73 -35.15 -19.46
C GLY A 196 12.75 -34.07 -18.37
N GLU A 197 12.49 -32.82 -18.75
CA GLU A 197 12.50 -31.67 -17.83
C GLU A 197 11.52 -30.61 -18.37
N LEU A 198 10.69 -30.07 -17.49
CA LEU A 198 9.98 -28.82 -17.70
C LEU A 198 10.73 -27.74 -16.91
N ARG A 199 10.80 -26.52 -17.40
CA ARG A 199 11.36 -25.38 -16.68
C ARG A 199 10.47 -24.18 -16.91
N VAL A 200 10.03 -23.57 -15.82
CA VAL A 200 9.31 -22.30 -15.87
C VAL A 200 10.19 -21.26 -15.21
N THR A 201 10.51 -20.20 -15.95
CA THR A 201 11.26 -19.03 -15.48
C THR A 201 10.34 -17.83 -15.56
N TYR A 202 10.24 -17.05 -14.49
CA TYR A 202 9.48 -15.80 -14.46
C TYR A 202 10.35 -14.66 -13.92
N SER A 203 10.32 -13.53 -14.63
CA SER A 203 10.92 -12.26 -14.24
C SER A 203 9.84 -11.19 -14.30
N GLY A 204 9.59 -10.49 -13.20
CA GLY A 204 8.53 -9.48 -13.08
C GLY A 204 8.49 -8.84 -11.69
N SER A 205 7.39 -8.16 -11.36
CA SER A 205 7.22 -7.51 -10.05
C SER A 205 7.22 -8.53 -8.89
N LYS A 206 7.70 -8.10 -7.71
CA LYS A 206 7.71 -8.92 -6.49
C LYS A 206 6.31 -9.14 -5.91
N GLU A 207 5.35 -8.32 -6.29
CA GLU A 207 3.96 -8.36 -5.80
C GLU A 207 3.10 -9.33 -6.61
N ARG A 208 3.62 -9.81 -7.75
CA ARG A 208 2.93 -10.76 -8.62
C ARG A 208 3.00 -12.18 -8.12
N GLN A 209 1.88 -12.89 -8.21
CA GLN A 209 1.82 -14.35 -8.10
C GLN A 209 1.58 -14.95 -9.48
N ALA A 210 2.32 -16.01 -9.80
CA ALA A 210 2.10 -16.79 -11.01
C ALA A 210 1.66 -18.20 -10.63
N THR A 211 0.58 -18.66 -11.25
CA THR A 211 0.03 -20.00 -11.08
C THR A 211 0.10 -20.73 -12.40
N VAL A 212 0.80 -21.85 -12.45
CA VAL A 212 0.89 -22.66 -13.67
C VAL A 212 -0.06 -23.84 -13.54
N HIS A 213 -0.98 -23.94 -14.48
CA HIS A 213 -1.88 -25.04 -14.74
C HIS A 213 -1.37 -25.81 -15.96
N MET A 214 -1.31 -27.13 -15.83
CA MET A 214 -0.90 -28.01 -16.91
C MET A 214 -1.98 -29.07 -17.11
N GLU A 215 -2.54 -29.14 -18.31
CA GLU A 215 -3.54 -30.15 -18.68
C GLU A 215 -2.91 -31.20 -19.62
N GLY A 216 -3.24 -32.47 -19.39
CA GLY A 216 -2.72 -33.60 -20.17
C GLY A 216 -2.80 -34.95 -19.45
N GLU A 217 -2.63 -36.04 -20.19
CA GLU A 217 -2.57 -37.39 -19.60
C GLU A 217 -1.17 -37.67 -19.03
N TYR A 218 -0.95 -37.30 -17.78
CA TYR A 218 0.27 -37.63 -17.04
C TYR A 218 0.00 -38.81 -16.09
N ARG A 219 0.84 -39.83 -16.10
CA ARG A 219 0.77 -40.93 -15.12
C ARG A 219 2.10 -41.10 -14.41
N LEU A 220 2.11 -40.81 -13.12
CA LEU A 220 3.14 -41.26 -12.19
C LEU A 220 2.91 -42.75 -11.92
N ALA A 221 3.78 -43.62 -12.44
CA ALA A 221 3.69 -45.05 -12.18
C ALA A 221 5.03 -45.60 -11.71
N ASP A 222 5.03 -46.08 -10.46
CA ASP A 222 5.99 -47.04 -9.93
C ASP A 222 6.12 -48.22 -10.91
N LEU A 223 7.34 -48.49 -11.41
CA LEU A 223 7.83 -49.83 -11.79
C LEU A 223 9.29 -49.72 -12.26
N LEU A 224 10.24 -49.87 -11.33
CA LEU A 224 11.52 -50.49 -11.65
C LEU A 224 11.30 -52.01 -11.74
N PRO A 225 11.87 -52.74 -12.72
CA PRO A 225 11.96 -54.19 -12.63
C PRO A 225 12.79 -54.55 -11.38
N ALA A 226 12.35 -55.57 -10.65
CA ALA A 226 12.81 -56.00 -9.31
C ALA A 226 14.29 -56.45 -9.18
N PHE A 227 15.24 -55.74 -9.80
CA PHE A 227 16.65 -56.14 -9.87
C PHE A 227 17.63 -55.06 -9.38
N VAL A 228 17.20 -54.13 -8.53
CA VAL A 228 18.13 -53.23 -7.83
C VAL A 228 18.41 -53.82 -6.43
N PRO A 229 19.65 -54.27 -6.13
CA PRO A 229 19.95 -54.96 -4.89
C PRO A 229 20.00 -54.01 -3.69
N ASP A 230 19.41 -54.47 -2.57
CA ASP A 230 19.26 -53.79 -1.27
C ASP A 230 20.54 -53.11 -0.76
N GLY A 231 20.53 -51.77 -0.67
CA GLY A 231 21.54 -50.96 0.01
C GLY A 231 20.87 -50.07 1.09
N PRO A 232 21.55 -49.76 2.21
CA PRO A 232 20.92 -49.13 3.37
C PRO A 232 20.60 -47.65 3.09
N ILE A 233 19.35 -47.27 3.36
CA ILE A 233 18.86 -45.88 3.28
C ILE A 233 19.29 -45.15 4.56
N PRO A 234 20.13 -44.10 4.50
CA PRO A 234 20.36 -43.20 5.61
C PRO A 234 19.25 -42.14 5.69
N THR A 235 18.86 -41.79 6.91
CA THR A 235 17.90 -40.73 7.22
C THR A 235 18.60 -39.38 7.38
N SER A 236 18.06 -38.29 6.83
CA SER A 236 18.47 -36.92 7.21
C SER A 236 17.38 -35.86 7.04
N GLU A 237 17.46 -34.85 7.90
CA GLU A 237 16.55 -33.72 8.14
C GLU A 237 16.68 -32.55 7.15
N SER A 238 15.53 -31.88 6.97
CA SER A 238 15.18 -30.49 6.56
C SER A 238 15.90 -29.77 5.41
N LEU A 239 15.12 -29.46 4.36
CA LEU A 239 15.36 -28.42 3.34
C LEU A 239 14.45 -27.21 3.61
N ASP A 240 14.97 -25.99 3.46
CA ASP A 240 14.18 -24.75 3.43
C ASP A 240 13.40 -24.68 2.10
N GLU A 241 12.19 -25.24 2.15
CA GLU A 241 11.02 -25.12 1.27
C GLU A 241 11.23 -25.31 -0.26
N THR A 242 11.53 -26.56 -0.64
CA THR A 242 11.07 -27.15 -1.91
C THR A 242 9.77 -27.91 -1.62
N LYS A 243 8.67 -27.65 -2.34
CA LYS A 243 7.38 -28.34 -2.10
C LYS A 243 7.11 -29.37 -3.20
N GLU A 244 7.12 -30.64 -2.79
CA GLU A 244 6.78 -31.82 -3.61
C GLU A 244 5.25 -31.88 -3.82
N LEU A 245 4.81 -32.29 -5.01
CA LEU A 245 3.38 -32.46 -5.35
C LEU A 245 2.98 -33.94 -5.26
N GLU A 246 1.83 -34.23 -4.63
CA GLU A 246 1.23 -35.57 -4.58
C GLU A 246 0.12 -35.69 -5.63
N ALA A 247 0.23 -36.69 -6.53
CA ALA A 247 -0.77 -36.95 -7.56
C ALA A 247 -2.08 -37.51 -6.99
N ASN A 248 -3.21 -37.05 -7.51
CA ASN A 248 -4.50 -37.73 -7.37
C ASN A 248 -5.00 -38.25 -8.74
N GLU A 249 -5.78 -39.34 -8.72
CA GLU A 249 -6.07 -40.21 -9.88
C GLU A 249 -6.84 -39.57 -11.06
N HIS A 250 -7.05 -38.25 -11.06
CA HIS A 250 -7.69 -37.50 -12.16
C HIS A 250 -7.08 -36.09 -12.38
N GLY A 251 -5.87 -35.81 -11.89
CA GLY A 251 -5.42 -34.46 -11.54
C GLY A 251 -5.04 -33.51 -12.69
N ALA A 252 -5.78 -32.40 -12.81
CA ALA A 252 -5.16 -31.09 -13.00
C ALA A 252 -4.34 -30.77 -11.74
N ASP A 253 -3.14 -30.23 -11.92
CA ASP A 253 -2.31 -29.74 -10.82
C ASP A 253 -2.05 -28.24 -11.02
N SER A 254 -2.00 -27.49 -9.91
CA SER A 254 -1.82 -26.05 -9.90
C SER A 254 -0.79 -25.68 -8.85
N PHE A 255 0.28 -25.00 -9.26
CA PHE A 255 1.32 -24.56 -8.34
C PHE A 255 1.35 -23.03 -8.30
N VAL A 256 1.19 -22.47 -7.10
CA VAL A 256 1.27 -21.03 -6.84
C VAL A 256 2.68 -20.73 -6.33
N PHE A 257 3.38 -19.77 -6.93
CA PHE A 257 4.64 -19.26 -6.39
C PHE A 257 4.63 -17.74 -6.24
N GLU A 258 5.33 -17.28 -5.20
CA GLU A 258 5.56 -15.87 -4.87
C GLU A 258 7.05 -15.52 -5.09
N PRO A 259 7.39 -14.60 -6.01
CA PRO A 259 8.76 -14.12 -6.22
C PRO A 259 9.26 -13.32 -5.01
N LYS A 260 10.13 -13.92 -4.20
CA LYS A 260 10.74 -13.24 -3.03
C LYS A 260 11.81 -12.20 -3.40
N SER A 261 12.18 -12.03 -4.68
CA SER A 261 13.16 -11.02 -5.11
C SER A 261 13.14 -10.75 -6.63
N ALA A 262 13.74 -9.63 -7.06
CA ALA A 262 13.88 -9.19 -8.46
C ALA A 262 14.87 -10.02 -9.30
N GLU A 263 15.41 -11.13 -8.75
CA GLU A 263 16.37 -12.00 -9.44
C GLU A 263 15.72 -13.24 -10.09
N GLY A 264 14.37 -13.30 -10.09
CA GLY A 264 13.60 -14.41 -10.65
C GLY A 264 13.54 -15.65 -9.74
N ILE A 265 12.57 -16.52 -9.99
CA ILE A 265 12.52 -17.87 -9.41
C ILE A 265 12.77 -18.88 -10.52
N ASP A 266 13.81 -19.69 -10.37
CA ASP A 266 14.04 -20.87 -11.19
C ASP A 266 13.24 -22.06 -10.61
N VAL A 267 12.11 -22.40 -11.23
CA VAL A 267 11.47 -23.69 -10.97
C VAL A 267 12.03 -24.71 -11.97
N THR A 268 13.08 -25.41 -11.53
CA THR A 268 13.76 -26.43 -12.34
C THR A 268 13.25 -27.82 -11.99
N PHE A 269 12.63 -28.53 -12.95
CA PHE A 269 12.29 -29.95 -12.79
C PHE A 269 13.47 -30.79 -13.30
N THR A 270 14.49 -31.01 -12.46
CA THR A 270 15.70 -31.75 -12.87
C THR A 270 15.50 -33.27 -12.78
N ALA A 271 15.79 -34.02 -13.85
CA ALA A 271 16.11 -35.44 -13.76
C ALA A 271 17.64 -35.61 -13.60
N PRO A 272 18.17 -36.27 -12.54
CA PRO A 272 19.61 -36.38 -12.36
C PRO A 272 20.17 -37.73 -12.85
N VAL A 273 21.39 -37.68 -13.40
CA VAL A 273 22.31 -38.83 -13.37
C VAL A 273 23.66 -38.38 -12.80
N VAL A 274 23.96 -38.91 -11.59
CA VAL A 274 25.19 -38.89 -10.75
C VAL A 274 25.61 -37.51 -10.19
N ASP A 275 25.65 -37.20 -8.89
CA ASP A 275 25.58 -37.94 -7.62
C ASP A 275 24.64 -37.19 -6.65
N GLU A 276 23.82 -37.93 -5.89
CA GLU A 276 22.95 -37.50 -4.76
C GLU A 276 21.70 -36.64 -5.09
N THR A 277 20.57 -37.28 -5.48
CA THR A 277 19.19 -36.71 -5.41
C THR A 277 18.13 -37.83 -5.47
N TYR A 278 16.93 -37.61 -4.92
CA TYR A 278 15.75 -38.48 -5.04
C TYR A 278 14.86 -38.07 -6.23
N TYR A 279 14.07 -39.02 -6.77
CA TYR A 279 13.50 -38.99 -8.12
C TYR A 279 11.98 -38.81 -8.15
N ILE A 280 11.49 -38.11 -9.18
CA ILE A 280 10.19 -38.36 -9.80
C ILE A 280 10.45 -38.77 -11.26
N GLU A 281 9.88 -39.89 -11.70
CA GLU A 281 10.06 -40.41 -13.06
C GLU A 281 8.73 -40.33 -13.83
N SER A 282 8.70 -39.56 -14.92
CA SER A 282 7.61 -39.55 -15.90
C SER A 282 7.98 -40.49 -17.06
N ARG A 283 7.17 -41.52 -17.35
CA ARG A 283 7.44 -42.54 -18.39
C ARG A 283 6.21 -42.91 -19.23
N GLN A 284 5.49 -41.94 -19.77
CA GLN A 284 4.45 -42.18 -20.78
C GLN A 284 4.53 -41.13 -21.89
N PRO A 285 4.15 -41.49 -23.14
CA PRO A 285 4.14 -40.54 -24.24
C PRO A 285 3.11 -39.46 -23.95
N VAL A 286 3.57 -38.22 -23.97
CA VAL A 286 2.71 -37.05 -23.97
C VAL A 286 1.90 -37.09 -25.26
N ARG A 287 0.58 -36.87 -25.19
CA ARG A 287 -0.15 -36.48 -26.39
C ARG A 287 0.32 -35.08 -26.72
N ASP A 288 1.19 -34.99 -27.71
CA ASP A 288 1.57 -33.74 -28.34
C ASP A 288 0.32 -33.06 -28.95
N PRO A 289 0.00 -31.80 -28.63
CA PRO A 289 0.74 -30.86 -27.76
C PRO A 289 0.34 -30.90 -26.28
N ILE A 290 1.21 -30.37 -25.40
CA ILE A 290 0.83 -30.06 -24.01
C ILE A 290 0.15 -28.71 -23.95
N GLU A 291 -1.01 -28.66 -23.31
CA GLU A 291 -1.74 -27.43 -23.01
C GLU A 291 -1.27 -26.89 -21.64
N PHE A 292 -0.79 -25.65 -21.63
CA PHE A 292 -0.43 -24.89 -20.45
C PHE A 292 -1.36 -23.69 -20.30
N GLU A 293 -1.68 -23.37 -19.05
CA GLU A 293 -2.32 -22.12 -18.67
C GLU A 293 -1.54 -21.51 -17.51
N ILE A 294 -1.11 -20.26 -17.65
CA ILE A 294 -0.41 -19.52 -16.60
C ILE A 294 -1.28 -18.34 -16.20
N GLU A 295 -1.68 -18.30 -14.94
CA GLU A 295 -2.44 -17.20 -14.36
C GLU A 295 -1.51 -16.30 -13.53
N PHE A 296 -1.40 -15.04 -13.92
CA PHE A 296 -0.73 -13.99 -13.17
C PHE A 296 -1.77 -13.18 -12.40
N THR A 297 -1.62 -13.13 -11.08
CA THR A 297 -2.51 -12.36 -10.20
C THR A 297 -1.69 -11.45 -9.29
N ASP A 298 -2.34 -10.42 -8.78
CA ASP A 298 -1.82 -9.57 -7.71
C ASP A 298 -2.82 -9.62 -6.54
N PRO A 299 -2.42 -10.14 -5.37
CA PRO A 299 -3.29 -10.23 -4.20
C PRO A 299 -3.79 -8.88 -3.68
N ASP A 300 -3.00 -7.81 -3.85
CA ASP A 300 -3.33 -6.47 -3.39
C ASP A 300 -4.20 -5.72 -4.40
N GLY A 301 -4.20 -6.20 -5.65
CA GLY A 301 -5.10 -5.75 -6.72
C GLY A 301 -4.64 -4.50 -7.45
N ASP A 302 -3.37 -4.12 -7.27
CA ASP A 302 -2.74 -2.96 -7.90
C ASP A 302 -2.34 -3.26 -9.36
N LEU A 303 -2.11 -4.52 -9.71
CA LEU A 303 -1.79 -4.99 -11.07
C LEU A 303 -2.93 -5.84 -11.68
N PRO A 304 -3.17 -5.72 -13.01
CA PRO A 304 -4.26 -6.44 -13.67
C PRO A 304 -4.00 -7.95 -13.68
N ALA A 305 -4.99 -8.77 -13.36
CA ALA A 305 -4.86 -10.22 -13.55
C ALA A 305 -4.77 -10.58 -15.05
N GLU A 306 -3.90 -11.51 -15.40
CA GLU A 306 -3.71 -11.96 -16.77
C GLU A 306 -3.59 -13.48 -16.84
N THR A 307 -4.22 -14.09 -17.84
CA THR A 307 -4.15 -15.54 -18.07
C THR A 307 -3.58 -15.79 -19.45
N TRP A 308 -2.50 -16.58 -19.49
CA TRP A 308 -1.85 -16.97 -20.72
C TRP A 308 -2.02 -18.47 -20.96
N THR A 309 -2.79 -18.82 -21.99
CA THR A 309 -2.96 -20.21 -22.42
C THR A 309 -2.13 -20.48 -23.67
N PHE A 310 -1.40 -21.58 -23.69
CA PHE A 310 -0.62 -21.96 -24.86
C PHE A 310 -0.35 -23.47 -24.95
N ASP A 311 -0.24 -23.92 -26.20
CA ASP A 311 0.23 -25.25 -26.53
C ASP A 311 1.74 -25.22 -26.77
N LEU A 312 2.46 -26.22 -26.28
CA LEU A 312 3.87 -26.44 -26.57
C LEU A 312 4.05 -27.83 -27.19
N GLU A 313 4.47 -27.87 -28.45
CA GLU A 313 4.87 -29.13 -29.06
C GLU A 313 6.24 -29.54 -28.50
N TYR A 314 6.48 -30.85 -28.46
CA TYR A 314 7.75 -31.37 -27.93
C TYR A 314 8.98 -30.83 -28.71
N ASP A 315 8.86 -30.69 -30.02
CA ASP A 315 9.93 -30.17 -30.88
C ASP A 315 10.13 -28.64 -30.79
N ASP A 316 9.21 -27.91 -30.13
CA ASP A 316 9.29 -26.46 -30.00
C ASP A 316 10.36 -26.00 -29.01
N GLY A 317 10.69 -26.85 -28.02
CA GLY A 317 11.73 -26.62 -27.01
C GLY A 317 11.38 -25.57 -25.96
N SER A 318 10.99 -24.35 -26.35
CA SER A 318 10.61 -23.30 -25.40
C SER A 318 9.62 -22.31 -25.96
N LYS A 319 8.77 -21.74 -25.10
CA LYS A 319 7.90 -20.62 -25.41
C LYS A 319 8.06 -19.53 -24.38
N THR A 320 8.30 -18.32 -24.87
CA THR A 320 8.44 -17.11 -24.05
C THR A 320 7.24 -16.21 -24.29
N TRP A 321 6.72 -15.69 -23.19
CA TRP A 321 5.76 -14.61 -23.15
C TRP A 321 6.43 -13.39 -22.54
N SER A 322 6.16 -12.23 -23.12
CA SER A 322 6.63 -10.93 -22.64
C SER A 322 5.44 -9.98 -22.58
N ASN A 323 5.34 -9.23 -21.50
CA ASN A 323 4.29 -8.23 -21.29
C ASN A 323 4.89 -6.94 -20.76
N GLU A 324 4.27 -5.83 -21.16
CA GLU A 324 4.62 -4.50 -20.70
C GLU A 324 3.38 -3.97 -19.99
N ILE A 325 3.45 -3.86 -18.67
CA ILE A 325 2.35 -3.33 -17.86
C ILE A 325 2.60 -1.84 -17.64
N ASP A 326 1.79 -1.03 -18.29
CA ASP A 326 1.74 0.40 -18.04
C ASP A 326 1.30 0.66 -16.58
N ARG A 327 2.14 1.37 -15.83
CA ARG A 327 1.86 1.78 -14.45
C ARG A 327 1.11 3.11 -14.44
N GLU A 328 -0.13 3.08 -14.96
CA GLU A 328 -1.00 4.26 -14.90
C GLU A 328 -1.57 4.43 -13.49
N MET A 329 -1.23 5.55 -12.84
CA MET A 329 -1.86 5.91 -11.57
C MET A 329 -3.33 6.29 -11.77
N THR A 330 -4.22 5.55 -11.11
CA THR A 330 -5.64 5.94 -11.04
C THR A 330 -5.83 6.85 -9.83
N PHE A 331 -6.16 8.12 -10.10
CA PHE A 331 -6.31 9.13 -9.06
C PHE A 331 -7.79 9.41 -8.80
N ASP A 332 -8.21 9.43 -7.53
CA ASP A 332 -9.56 9.88 -7.17
C ASP A 332 -9.64 11.40 -7.27
N HIS A 333 -9.89 11.90 -8.48
CA HIS A 333 -10.02 13.34 -8.71
C HIS A 333 -11.22 13.98 -7.98
N ASP A 334 -12.13 13.17 -7.40
CA ASP A 334 -13.35 13.63 -6.76
C ASP A 334 -13.20 13.80 -5.23
N HIS A 335 -12.07 13.40 -4.63
CA HIS A 335 -11.89 13.51 -3.18
C HIS A 335 -11.88 14.97 -2.71
N ALA A 336 -12.54 15.25 -1.58
CA ALA A 336 -12.73 16.63 -1.09
C ALA A 336 -11.43 17.33 -0.65
N ALA A 337 -10.38 16.55 -0.34
CA ALA A 337 -9.04 17.05 -0.01
C ALA A 337 -8.33 17.70 -1.22
N ILE A 338 -8.84 17.48 -2.44
CA ILE A 338 -8.12 17.66 -3.69
C ILE A 338 -8.62 18.91 -4.39
N GLY A 339 -7.75 19.92 -4.46
CA GLY A 339 -7.99 21.08 -5.32
C GLY A 339 -7.77 20.69 -6.78
N VAL A 340 -8.85 20.53 -7.54
CA VAL A 340 -8.81 20.28 -9.00
C VAL A 340 -7.95 21.34 -9.69
N THR A 341 -7.02 20.93 -10.59
CA THR A 341 -6.43 21.89 -11.53
C THR A 341 -6.30 21.45 -12.98
N ASP A 342 -6.30 22.50 -13.80
CA ASP A 342 -5.84 22.61 -15.18
C ASP A 342 -4.44 21.97 -15.35
N GLY A 343 -4.37 20.88 -16.13
CA GLY A 343 -3.10 20.40 -16.69
C GLY A 343 -2.21 19.52 -15.80
N GLY A 344 -2.79 18.77 -14.86
CA GLY A 344 -2.08 17.66 -14.16
C GLY A 344 -1.33 18.02 -12.88
N ASN A 345 -1.37 19.27 -12.44
CA ASN A 345 -0.75 19.66 -11.17
C ASN A 345 -1.71 19.47 -9.98
N TYR A 346 -1.19 19.02 -8.85
CA TYR A 346 -1.94 18.90 -7.60
C TYR A 346 -1.63 20.06 -6.67
N TYR A 347 -2.65 20.68 -6.08
CA TYR A 347 -2.50 21.80 -5.15
C TYR A 347 -3.27 21.56 -3.87
N VAL A 348 -2.56 21.65 -2.75
CA VAL A 348 -3.13 21.54 -1.40
C VAL A 348 -2.52 22.57 -0.48
N THR A 349 -3.29 23.09 0.48
CA THR A 349 -2.72 23.88 1.58
C THR A 349 -2.67 23.01 2.83
N LEU A 350 -1.46 22.69 3.29
CA LEU A 350 -1.22 21.97 4.53
C LEU A 350 -1.19 22.97 5.69
N VAL A 351 -1.84 22.65 6.80
CA VAL A 351 -1.88 23.49 8.00
C VAL A 351 -1.53 22.69 9.24
N LYS A 352 -0.56 23.19 9.99
CA LYS A 352 -0.15 22.72 11.32
C LYS A 352 -0.51 23.78 12.35
N VAL A 353 -1.06 23.37 13.50
CA VAL A 353 -1.52 24.25 14.59
C VAL A 353 -1.03 23.83 15.96
#